data_AF-A0A821CIZ7-F1
#
_entry.id   AF-A0A821CIZ7-F1
#
_cell.length_a   1.000
_cell.length_b   1.000
_cell.length_c   1.000
_cell.angle_alpha   90.00
_cell.angle_beta   90.00
_cell.angle_gamma   90.00
#
_symmetry.space_group_name_H-M   'P 1'
#
loop_
_entity.id
_entity.type
_entity.pdbx_description
1 polymer ?
#
loop_
_entity_poly.entity_id
_entity_poly.type
_entity_poly.pdbx_seq_one_letter_code
_entity_poly.pdbx_strand_id
1 'polypeptide(L)'
;IFGDALNPSIPYKIFLLSIEDTAEWIVKETLEKYGLKHEDPQNYCLLQIIIPPRDQIGNTNIKETILHDKECPLNIYSNHLQKNQGSITFKVIKCPQEYIEIRKQLRTQGTTLDTNKIPSIQYRTIINDQLPIFIEINHDGTDLLTPRVFKLYPNTTYVGRNAKSAIGKQYFYLDGVGIDRDHCTIQNQNGTVTLIPHGEIWFNGKLASNPFILQHGAVIRFGRNSTYCYCDPQSVQKSKLISGQRNLHNGDKLFVYGSLPILPMNGINKMNNSPSNALHIQSKKTSSTHVIEQGY
;
A
#
# COMPACT_ATOMS: atom_id res chain seq x y z
N ILE A 1 -6.79 -0.59 9.08
CA ILE A 1 -7.20 0.58 8.25
C ILE A 1 -6.11 1.63 8.33
N PHE A 2 -5.59 2.10 7.19
CA PHE A 2 -4.58 3.15 7.17
C PHE A 2 -5.21 4.53 7.38
N GLY A 3 -4.54 5.36 8.16
CA GLY A 3 -4.96 6.72 8.52
C GLY A 3 -3.79 7.69 8.55
N ASP A 4 -2.73 7.40 7.79
CA ASP A 4 -1.55 8.27 7.64
C ASP A 4 -1.90 9.66 7.05
N ALA A 5 -3.02 9.77 6.33
CA ALA A 5 -3.57 11.06 5.90
C ALA A 5 -4.20 11.88 7.04
N LEU A 6 -4.63 11.24 8.13
CA LEU A 6 -5.19 11.89 9.30
C LEU A 6 -4.09 12.28 10.29
N ASN A 7 -3.19 11.36 10.56
CA ASN A 7 -2.02 11.58 11.39
C ASN A 7 -0.82 10.80 10.82
N PRO A 8 0.15 11.48 10.19
CA PRO A 8 1.31 10.83 9.60
C PRO A 8 2.11 9.98 10.59
N SER A 9 2.12 10.34 11.89
CA SER A 9 2.90 9.62 12.92
C SER A 9 2.28 8.28 13.31
N ILE A 10 0.99 8.09 13.05
CA ILE A 10 0.26 6.85 13.39
C ILE A 10 -0.37 6.35 12.09
N PRO A 11 0.37 5.56 11.29
CA PRO A 11 -0.02 5.31 9.91
C PRO A 11 -1.26 4.42 9.77
N TYR A 12 -1.62 3.65 10.79
CA TYR A 12 -2.82 2.82 10.78
C TYR A 12 -3.35 2.56 12.19
N LYS A 13 -4.61 2.11 12.24
CA LYS A 13 -5.24 1.50 13.41
C LYS A 13 -5.79 0.12 13.05
N ILE A 14 -5.79 -0.76 14.04
CA ILE A 14 -6.34 -2.12 13.96
C ILE A 14 -7.78 -2.10 14.45
N PHE A 15 -8.65 -2.83 13.76
CA PHE A 15 -10.08 -2.93 14.05
C PHE A 15 -10.49 -4.39 14.07
N LEU A 16 -11.42 -4.73 14.95
CA LEU A 16 -12.21 -5.95 14.84
C LEU A 16 -13.47 -5.56 14.06
N LEU A 17 -13.65 -6.16 12.90
CA LEU A 17 -14.75 -5.85 11.99
C LEU A 17 -15.63 -7.08 11.79
N SER A 18 -16.93 -6.84 11.65
CA SER A 18 -17.91 -7.77 11.08
C SER A 18 -17.97 -7.63 9.55
N ILE A 19 -18.49 -8.65 8.87
CA ILE A 19 -18.76 -8.59 7.43
C ILE A 19 -19.89 -7.60 7.08
N GLU A 20 -20.66 -7.17 8.08
CA GLU A 20 -21.76 -6.20 7.96
C GLU A 20 -21.32 -4.76 8.25
N ASP A 21 -20.13 -4.55 8.82
CA ASP A 21 -19.64 -3.22 9.16
C ASP A 21 -19.39 -2.41 7.89
N THR A 22 -20.06 -1.26 7.83
CA THR A 22 -20.09 -0.42 6.63
C THR A 22 -18.91 0.54 6.57
N ALA A 23 -18.62 1.05 5.37
CA ALA A 23 -17.58 2.04 5.16
C ALA A 23 -17.81 3.32 6.00
N GLU A 24 -19.06 3.78 6.11
CA GLU A 24 -19.42 4.94 6.93
C GLU A 24 -19.11 4.71 8.41
N TRP A 25 -19.46 3.53 8.94
CA TRP A 25 -19.16 3.17 10.32
C TRP A 25 -17.64 3.12 10.57
N ILE A 26 -16.89 2.49 9.67
CA ILE A 26 -15.41 2.40 9.77
C ILE A 26 -14.76 3.79 9.73
N VAL A 27 -15.24 4.70 8.88
CA VAL A 27 -14.73 6.08 8.83
C VAL A 27 -14.95 6.76 10.17
N LYS A 28 -16.16 6.70 10.73
CA LYS A 28 -16.49 7.29 12.04
C LYS A 28 -15.60 6.73 13.15
N GLU A 29 -15.52 5.42 13.28
CA GLU A 29 -14.66 4.75 14.29
C GLU A 29 -13.18 5.08 14.11
N THR A 30 -12.72 5.25 12.87
CA THR A 30 -11.35 5.67 12.60
C THR A 30 -11.12 7.08 13.13
N LEU A 31 -11.98 8.05 12.81
CA LEU A 31 -11.84 9.41 13.32
C LEU A 31 -11.81 9.42 14.87
N GLU A 32 -12.69 8.65 15.51
CA GLU A 32 -12.71 8.54 16.97
C GLU A 32 -11.40 7.96 17.55
N LYS A 33 -10.86 6.88 16.97
CA LYS A 33 -9.57 6.27 17.40
C LYS A 33 -8.35 7.15 17.13
N TYR A 34 -8.47 8.11 16.22
CA TYR A 34 -7.46 9.14 15.96
C TYR A 34 -7.67 10.42 16.79
N GLY A 35 -8.72 10.49 17.63
CA GLY A 35 -9.02 11.63 18.48
C GLY A 35 -9.74 12.78 17.77
N LEU A 36 -10.27 12.55 16.56
CA LEU A 36 -10.92 13.54 15.69
C LEU A 36 -12.45 13.53 15.87
N LYS A 37 -12.93 13.51 17.12
CA LYS A 37 -14.38 13.37 17.43
C LYS A 37 -15.25 14.55 17.00
N HIS A 38 -14.63 15.71 16.78
CA HIS A 38 -15.31 16.96 16.39
C HIS A 38 -15.36 17.16 14.88
N GLU A 39 -14.63 16.35 14.12
CA GLU A 39 -14.67 16.38 12.66
C GLU A 39 -15.95 15.70 12.16
N ASP A 40 -16.54 16.25 11.10
CA ASP A 40 -17.69 15.62 10.45
C ASP A 40 -17.23 14.41 9.61
N PRO A 41 -17.68 13.17 9.91
CA PRO A 41 -17.35 11.98 9.12
C PRO A 41 -17.70 12.09 7.65
N GLN A 42 -18.62 12.99 7.27
CA GLN A 42 -19.01 13.22 5.89
C GLN A 42 -17.90 13.83 5.03
N ASN A 43 -16.93 14.50 5.66
CA ASN A 43 -15.75 15.04 4.99
C ASN A 43 -14.67 13.97 4.73
N TYR A 44 -14.91 12.72 5.14
CA TYR A 44 -13.95 11.63 5.05
C TYR A 44 -14.55 10.43 4.32
N CYS A 45 -13.65 9.74 3.62
CA CYS A 45 -13.97 8.67 2.68
C CYS A 45 -13.07 7.47 2.97
N LEU A 46 -13.62 6.27 2.77
CA LEU A 46 -12.83 5.06 2.80
C LEU A 46 -12.38 4.71 1.37
N LEU A 47 -11.08 4.84 1.14
CA LEU A 47 -10.43 4.50 -0.12
C LEU A 47 -10.03 3.02 -0.11
N GLN A 48 -10.51 2.28 -1.10
CA GLN A 48 -10.01 0.94 -1.47
C GLN A 48 -8.88 1.10 -2.48
N ILE A 49 -7.75 0.45 -2.23
CA ILE A 49 -6.60 0.36 -3.14
C ILE A 49 -6.38 -1.11 -3.47
N ILE A 50 -6.48 -1.47 -4.75
CA ILE A 50 -6.15 -2.81 -5.25
C ILE A 50 -4.85 -2.72 -6.05
N ILE A 51 -3.89 -3.57 -5.68
CA ILE A 51 -2.64 -3.75 -6.40
C ILE A 51 -2.69 -5.13 -7.04
N PRO A 52 -2.77 -5.23 -8.37
CA PRO A 52 -2.76 -6.52 -9.04
C PRO A 52 -1.43 -7.24 -8.78
N PRO A 53 -1.39 -8.58 -8.87
CA PRO A 53 -0.14 -9.33 -8.81
C PRO A 53 0.86 -8.77 -9.81
N ARG A 54 2.13 -8.68 -9.41
CA ARG A 54 3.18 -8.20 -10.31
C ARG A 54 3.38 -9.18 -11.48
N ASP A 55 2.84 -8.83 -12.65
CA ASP A 55 3.19 -9.50 -13.90
C ASP A 55 4.63 -9.12 -14.30
N GLN A 56 5.33 -10.01 -15.04
CA GLN A 56 6.69 -9.78 -15.56
C GLN A 56 6.83 -8.50 -16.42
N ILE A 57 5.71 -7.88 -16.81
CA ILE A 57 5.63 -6.68 -17.66
C ILE A 57 5.64 -5.37 -16.84
N GLY A 58 5.70 -5.43 -15.50
CA GLY A 58 5.83 -4.21 -14.67
C GLY A 58 4.62 -3.29 -14.69
N ASN A 59 3.49 -3.71 -15.28
CA ASN A 59 2.28 -2.89 -15.29
C ASN A 59 1.47 -3.10 -14.02
N THR A 60 1.82 -2.37 -12.95
CA THR A 60 0.96 -2.26 -11.77
C THR A 60 -0.15 -1.25 -12.06
N ASN A 61 -1.24 -1.68 -12.70
CA ASN A 61 -2.46 -0.89 -12.82
C ASN A 61 -3.17 -0.85 -11.47
N ILE A 62 -2.71 0.04 -10.60
CA ILE A 62 -3.22 0.19 -9.24
C ILE A 62 -4.55 0.90 -9.33
N LYS A 63 -5.56 0.29 -8.72
CA LYS A 63 -6.93 0.80 -8.77
C LYS A 63 -7.27 1.38 -7.41
N GLU A 64 -7.55 2.67 -7.41
CA GLU A 64 -7.99 3.38 -6.22
C GLU A 64 -9.45 3.78 -6.39
N THR A 65 -10.27 3.44 -5.41
CA THR A 65 -11.72 3.59 -5.50
C THR A 65 -12.28 4.01 -4.17
N ILE A 66 -13.02 5.11 -4.13
CA ILE A 66 -13.76 5.49 -2.93
C ILE A 66 -14.97 4.56 -2.79
N LEU A 67 -15.08 3.91 -1.62
CA LEU A 67 -16.21 3.06 -1.30
C LEU A 67 -17.45 3.89 -0.96
N HIS A 68 -18.60 3.38 -1.36
CA HIS A 68 -19.89 3.92 -0.96
C HIS A 68 -20.18 3.58 0.52
N ASP A 69 -20.92 4.44 1.21
CA ASP A 69 -21.19 4.38 2.65
C ASP A 69 -21.72 3.04 3.16
N LYS A 70 -22.55 2.39 2.35
CA LYS A 70 -23.21 1.10 2.64
C LYS A 70 -22.40 -0.12 2.23
N GLU A 71 -21.25 0.05 1.57
CA GLU A 71 -20.38 -1.08 1.24
C GLU A 71 -19.65 -1.58 2.49
N CYS A 72 -19.44 -2.89 2.59
CA CYS A 72 -18.81 -3.52 3.76
C CYS A 72 -17.37 -3.94 3.44
N PRO A 73 -16.33 -3.24 3.94
CA PRO A 73 -14.94 -3.46 3.53
C PRO A 73 -14.41 -4.85 3.85
N LEU A 74 -14.80 -5.46 4.98
CA LEU A 74 -14.37 -6.82 5.31
C LEU A 74 -14.96 -7.86 4.34
N ASN A 75 -16.22 -7.69 3.92
CA ASN A 75 -16.82 -8.55 2.91
C ASN A 75 -16.12 -8.38 1.54
N ILE A 76 -15.81 -7.13 1.15
CA ILE A 76 -15.02 -6.85 -0.06
C ILE A 76 -13.65 -7.53 0.02
N TYR A 77 -12.97 -7.42 1.17
CA TYR A 77 -11.69 -8.05 1.43
C TYR A 77 -11.75 -9.57 1.29
N SER A 78 -12.71 -10.22 1.95
CA SER A 78 -12.90 -11.68 1.88
C SER A 78 -13.10 -12.16 0.44
N ASN A 79 -13.98 -11.50 -0.31
CA ASN A 79 -14.23 -11.82 -1.72
C ASN A 79 -12.99 -11.60 -2.61
N HIS A 80 -12.18 -10.58 -2.31
CA HIS A 80 -10.94 -10.31 -3.03
C HIS A 80 -9.91 -11.43 -2.83
N LEU A 81 -9.76 -11.91 -1.59
CA LEU A 81 -8.88 -13.03 -1.24
C LEU A 81 -9.26 -14.31 -1.99
N GLN A 82 -10.54 -14.64 -2.02
CA GLN A 82 -11.03 -15.85 -2.71
C GLN A 82 -10.74 -15.84 -4.21
N LYS A 83 -10.71 -14.65 -4.83
CA LYS A 83 -10.45 -14.47 -6.26
C LYS A 83 -8.96 -14.33 -6.60
N ASN A 84 -8.08 -14.32 -5.58
CA ASN A 84 -6.64 -14.14 -5.72
C ASN A 84 -6.25 -12.93 -6.59
N GLN A 85 -6.90 -11.78 -6.36
CA GLN A 85 -6.77 -10.56 -7.18
C GLN A 85 -5.57 -9.68 -6.82
N GLY A 86 -4.57 -10.24 -6.12
CA GLY A 86 -3.40 -9.54 -5.63
C GLY A 86 -3.60 -8.98 -4.22
N SER A 87 -3.09 -7.78 -3.99
CA SER A 87 -3.12 -7.11 -2.69
C SER A 87 -4.24 -6.08 -2.61
N ILE A 88 -4.78 -5.88 -1.41
CA ILE A 88 -5.86 -4.93 -1.16
C ILE A 88 -5.63 -4.17 0.15
N THR A 89 -5.82 -2.86 0.09
CA THR A 89 -5.59 -1.95 1.22
C THR A 89 -6.76 -0.97 1.36
N PHE A 90 -7.14 -0.66 2.61
CA PHE A 90 -8.15 0.35 2.91
C PHE A 90 -7.56 1.50 3.70
N LYS A 91 -7.82 2.73 3.24
CA LYS A 91 -7.28 3.96 3.82
C LYS A 91 -8.38 5.00 4.01
N VAL A 92 -8.40 5.65 5.16
CA VAL A 92 -9.26 6.83 5.37
C VAL A 92 -8.54 8.06 4.83
N ILE A 93 -9.23 8.80 3.97
CA ILE A 93 -8.75 10.05 3.37
C ILE A 93 -9.79 11.15 3.58
N LYS A 94 -9.37 12.41 3.49
CA LYS A 94 -10.31 13.51 3.25
C LYS A 94 -10.98 13.28 1.89
N CYS A 95 -12.31 13.33 1.85
CA CYS A 95 -13.04 13.17 0.59
C CYS A 95 -12.65 14.30 -0.38
N PRO A 96 -12.41 13.97 -1.66
CA PRO A 96 -12.37 14.98 -2.72
C PRO A 96 -13.69 15.76 -2.77
N GLN A 97 -13.62 17.07 -3.02
CA GLN A 97 -14.79 17.95 -3.06
C GLN A 97 -15.84 17.46 -4.07
N GLU A 98 -15.40 17.04 -5.25
CA GLU A 98 -16.24 16.46 -6.30
C GLU A 98 -17.07 15.26 -5.80
N TYR A 99 -16.47 14.41 -4.95
CA TYR A 99 -17.18 13.26 -4.39
C TYR A 99 -18.18 13.65 -3.32
N ILE A 100 -17.91 14.69 -2.53
CA ILE A 100 -18.85 15.19 -1.50
C ILE A 100 -20.15 15.63 -2.18
N GLU A 101 -20.08 16.28 -3.35
CA GLU A 101 -21.25 16.68 -4.12
C GLU A 101 -22.04 15.48 -4.66
N ILE A 102 -21.34 14.50 -5.25
CA ILE A 102 -21.96 13.25 -5.73
C ILE A 102 -22.65 12.52 -4.57
N ARG A 103 -21.97 12.39 -3.42
CA ARG A 103 -22.51 11.72 -2.21
C ARG A 103 -23.78 12.41 -1.71
N LYS A 104 -23.85 13.74 -1.76
CA LYS A 104 -25.07 14.50 -1.43
C LYS A 104 -26.21 14.18 -2.40
N GLN A 105 -25.95 14.13 -3.71
CA GLN A 105 -26.96 13.79 -4.73
C GLN A 105 -27.45 12.34 -4.60
N LEU A 106 -26.57 11.39 -4.33
CA LEU A 106 -26.95 9.99 -4.15
C LEU A 106 -27.88 9.78 -2.95
N ARG A 107 -27.69 10.55 -1.88
CA ARG A 107 -28.57 10.51 -0.72
C ARG A 107 -29.94 11.11 -0.97
N THR A 108 -30.04 12.19 -1.74
CA THR A 108 -31.34 12.78 -2.10
C THR A 108 -32.12 11.89 -3.08
N GLN A 109 -31.42 11.15 -3.96
CA GLN A 109 -32.03 10.16 -4.84
C GLN A 109 -32.41 8.84 -4.13
N GLY A 110 -31.78 8.55 -2.98
CA GLY A 110 -32.04 7.37 -2.16
C GLY A 110 -33.44 7.30 -1.52
N THR A 111 -34.28 8.32 -1.68
CA THR A 111 -35.71 8.30 -1.33
C THR A 111 -36.62 7.68 -2.40
N THR A 112 -36.12 7.41 -3.62
CA THR A 112 -36.96 6.92 -4.74
C THR A 112 -36.39 5.72 -5.53
N LEU A 113 -35.29 5.11 -5.09
CA LEU A 113 -34.66 3.99 -5.82
C LEU A 113 -34.83 2.66 -5.07
N ASP A 114 -35.52 1.74 -5.73
CA ASP A 114 -35.81 0.37 -5.32
C ASP A 114 -34.62 -0.39 -4.71
N THR A 115 -34.93 -1.10 -3.63
CA THR A 115 -34.08 -1.82 -2.68
C THR A 115 -33.22 -2.97 -3.23
N ASN A 116 -33.09 -3.17 -4.54
CA ASN A 116 -32.44 -4.38 -5.10
C ASN A 116 -31.22 -4.15 -6.00
N LYS A 117 -30.73 -2.92 -6.15
CA LYS A 117 -29.41 -2.66 -6.74
C LYS A 117 -28.68 -1.65 -5.88
N ILE A 118 -27.78 -2.14 -5.01
CA ILE A 118 -26.76 -1.27 -4.41
C ILE A 118 -26.10 -0.53 -5.59
N PRO A 119 -26.11 0.82 -5.63
CA PRO A 119 -25.45 1.60 -6.67
C PRO A 119 -23.93 1.51 -6.50
N SER A 120 -23.40 0.29 -6.58
CA SER A 120 -22.09 -0.13 -6.09
C SER A 120 -20.96 0.03 -7.12
N ILE A 121 -21.31 0.24 -8.40
CA ILE A 121 -20.31 0.22 -9.48
C ILE A 121 -20.33 1.52 -10.31
N GLN A 122 -21.51 2.11 -10.56
CA GLN A 122 -21.62 3.29 -11.45
C GLN A 122 -21.12 4.61 -10.81
N TYR A 123 -20.98 4.67 -9.48
CA TYR A 123 -20.53 5.88 -8.76
C TYR A 123 -19.20 5.68 -8.02
N ARG A 124 -18.46 4.61 -8.35
CA ARG A 124 -17.10 4.41 -7.84
C ARG A 124 -16.21 5.50 -8.43
N THR A 125 -15.89 6.51 -7.63
CA THR A 125 -14.91 7.52 -8.03
C THR A 125 -13.54 6.86 -8.04
N ILE A 126 -13.05 6.63 -9.25
CA ILE A 126 -11.70 6.11 -9.50
C ILE A 126 -10.74 7.29 -9.38
N ILE A 127 -9.79 7.19 -8.46
CA ILE A 127 -8.71 8.18 -8.38
C ILE A 127 -7.66 7.78 -9.39
N ASN A 128 -7.37 8.66 -10.35
CA ASN A 128 -6.41 8.39 -11.41
C ASN A 128 -5.42 9.57 -11.58
N ASP A 129 -4.66 9.85 -10.53
CA ASP A 129 -3.69 10.95 -10.50
C ASP A 129 -2.35 10.60 -11.19
N GLN A 130 -2.14 9.32 -11.53
CA GLN A 130 -0.91 8.81 -12.15
C GLN A 130 0.36 9.17 -11.35
N LEU A 131 0.24 9.37 -10.04
CA LEU A 131 1.37 9.73 -9.19
C LEU A 131 2.27 8.52 -8.92
N PRO A 132 3.59 8.72 -8.78
CA PRO A 132 4.47 7.69 -8.28
C PRO A 132 4.12 7.29 -6.86
N ILE A 133 4.31 6.02 -6.53
CA ILE A 133 3.98 5.49 -5.22
C ILE A 133 5.06 4.54 -4.70
N PHE A 134 5.08 4.37 -3.38
CA PHE A 134 5.71 3.23 -2.73
C PHE A 134 4.66 2.22 -2.31
N ILE A 135 4.96 0.95 -2.56
CA ILE A 135 4.19 -0.20 -2.11
C ILE A 135 5.07 -1.02 -1.17
N GLU A 136 4.62 -1.26 0.04
CA GLU A 136 5.32 -2.11 0.99
C GLU A 136 5.39 -3.55 0.48
N ILE A 137 6.57 -4.15 0.59
CA ILE A 137 6.81 -5.53 0.18
C ILE A 137 7.56 -6.28 1.30
N ASN A 138 7.53 -7.60 1.24
CA ASN A 138 8.34 -8.43 2.14
C ASN A 138 9.84 -8.25 1.87
N HIS A 139 10.65 -8.64 2.86
CA HIS A 139 12.12 -8.60 2.76
C HIS A 139 12.70 -9.42 1.61
N ASP A 140 12.04 -10.50 1.23
CA ASP A 140 12.40 -11.35 0.10
C ASP A 140 11.94 -10.78 -1.27
N GLY A 141 11.28 -9.61 -1.25
CA GLY A 141 10.77 -8.94 -2.44
C GLY A 141 9.37 -9.37 -2.85
N THR A 142 8.70 -10.27 -2.13
CA THR A 142 7.34 -10.74 -2.44
C THR A 142 6.26 -9.73 -2.00
N ASP A 143 5.08 -9.82 -2.60
CA ASP A 143 3.94 -8.94 -2.30
C ASP A 143 3.32 -9.26 -0.93
N LEU A 144 2.96 -8.21 -0.19
CA LEU A 144 2.13 -8.31 1.01
C LEU A 144 0.65 -8.36 0.63
N LEU A 145 -0.18 -9.01 1.45
CA LEU A 145 -1.62 -9.06 1.20
C LEU A 145 -2.32 -7.71 1.43
N THR A 146 -1.86 -7.00 2.47
CA THR A 146 -2.35 -5.68 2.88
C THR A 146 -1.17 -4.69 3.01
N PRO A 147 -0.54 -4.30 1.89
CA PRO A 147 0.65 -3.46 1.89
C PRO A 147 0.30 -2.02 2.30
N ARG A 148 1.22 -1.35 3.01
CA ARG A 148 1.17 0.11 3.09
C ARG A 148 1.46 0.71 1.72
N VAL A 149 0.63 1.67 1.31
CA VAL A 149 0.80 2.42 0.07
C VAL A 149 1.01 3.89 0.39
N PHE A 150 2.07 4.49 -0.15
CA PHE A 150 2.39 5.90 0.04
C PHE A 150 2.57 6.59 -1.31
N LYS A 151 1.73 7.59 -1.60
CA LYS A 151 1.82 8.40 -2.80
C LYS A 151 2.89 9.47 -2.68
N LEU A 152 3.61 9.77 -3.74
CA LEU A 152 4.59 10.84 -3.81
C LEU A 152 4.02 12.01 -4.62
N TYR A 153 3.54 13.03 -3.92
CA TYR A 153 3.06 14.25 -4.58
C TYR A 153 4.26 15.06 -5.11
N PRO A 154 4.04 15.97 -6.07
CA PRO A 154 5.06 16.93 -6.46
C PRO A 154 5.63 17.67 -5.24
N ASN A 155 6.88 18.10 -5.35
CA ASN A 155 7.70 18.73 -4.31
C ASN A 155 8.42 17.71 -3.40
N THR A 156 8.70 18.12 -2.17
CA THR A 156 9.57 17.41 -1.24
C THR A 156 8.75 16.59 -0.24
N THR A 157 9.05 15.30 -0.17
CA THR A 157 8.64 14.40 0.91
C THR A 157 9.81 14.19 1.86
N TYR A 158 9.57 14.38 3.16
CA TYR A 158 10.53 14.06 4.21
C TYR A 158 10.23 12.68 4.79
N VAL A 159 11.27 11.93 5.16
CA VAL A 159 11.13 10.55 5.64
C VAL A 159 11.86 10.37 6.96
N GLY A 160 11.24 9.71 7.93
CA GLY A 160 11.85 9.38 9.21
C GLY A 160 10.85 9.33 10.36
N ARG A 161 11.37 9.49 11.59
CA ARG A 161 10.57 9.45 12.83
C ARG A 161 10.08 10.83 13.31
N ASN A 162 10.48 11.92 12.67
CA ASN A 162 10.16 13.29 13.09
C ASN A 162 9.03 13.95 12.29
N ALA A 163 7.87 13.31 12.22
CA ALA A 163 6.71 13.82 11.47
C ALA A 163 6.22 15.20 11.93
N LYS A 164 6.40 15.53 13.22
CA LYS A 164 5.96 16.81 13.80
C LYS A 164 6.72 18.02 13.23
N SER A 165 7.93 17.84 12.73
CA SER A 165 8.70 18.92 12.10
C SER A 165 8.29 19.23 10.66
N ALA A 166 7.33 18.49 10.10
CA ALA A 166 6.89 18.61 8.71
C ALA A 166 5.46 19.15 8.57
N ILE A 167 5.00 20.00 9.49
CA ILE A 167 3.69 20.66 9.41
C ILE A 167 3.55 21.37 8.06
N GLY A 168 2.45 21.08 7.34
CA GLY A 168 2.18 21.64 6.02
C GLY A 168 3.04 21.08 4.88
N LYS A 169 3.86 20.06 5.16
CA LYS A 169 4.71 19.39 4.17
C LYS A 169 4.31 17.92 4.04
N GLN A 170 4.71 17.29 2.94
CA GLN A 170 4.51 15.86 2.79
C GLN A 170 5.51 15.09 3.66
N TYR A 171 5.01 14.17 4.48
CA TYR A 171 5.84 13.36 5.38
C TYR A 171 5.53 11.87 5.26
N PHE A 172 6.55 11.07 4.98
CA PHE A 172 6.46 9.63 5.01
C PHE A 172 7.05 9.12 6.33
N TYR A 173 6.19 8.96 7.33
CA TYR A 173 6.63 8.45 8.61
C TYR A 173 7.00 6.97 8.51
N LEU A 174 8.24 6.68 8.89
CA LEU A 174 8.75 5.34 9.05
C LEU A 174 9.29 5.22 10.47
N ASP A 175 9.01 4.08 11.08
CA ASP A 175 9.60 3.67 12.34
C ASP A 175 10.21 2.28 12.18
N GLY A 176 11.15 1.94 13.04
CA GLY A 176 11.85 0.67 12.99
C GLY A 176 13.36 0.79 13.15
N VAL A 177 14.01 -0.37 13.18
CA VAL A 177 15.45 -0.48 13.41
C VAL A 177 16.23 0.15 12.26
N GLY A 178 17.13 1.08 12.59
CA GLY A 178 17.95 1.80 11.62
C GLY A 178 17.24 2.96 10.92
N ILE A 179 16.05 3.37 11.38
CA ILE A 179 15.37 4.58 10.86
C ILE A 179 15.72 5.78 11.73
N ASP A 180 16.19 6.85 11.09
CA ASP A 180 16.56 8.08 11.78
C ASP A 180 15.37 9.03 11.97
N ARG A 181 15.56 10.09 12.76
CA ARG A 181 14.58 11.17 12.88
C ARG A 181 14.39 11.90 11.55
N ASP A 182 15.49 12.15 10.86
CA ASP A 182 15.57 12.65 9.49
C ASP A 182 16.40 11.65 8.68
N HIS A 183 15.71 10.74 7.99
CA HIS A 183 16.32 9.55 7.41
C HIS A 183 16.63 9.73 5.92
N CYS A 184 15.76 10.41 5.19
CA CYS A 184 16.06 10.90 3.85
C CYS A 184 15.06 11.96 3.41
N THR A 185 15.43 12.63 2.33
CA THR A 185 14.55 13.52 1.58
C THR A 185 14.26 12.91 0.20
N ILE A 186 13.00 13.00 -0.24
CA ILE A 186 12.58 12.57 -1.58
C ILE A 186 12.03 13.79 -2.31
N GLN A 187 12.58 14.08 -3.48
CA GLN A 187 12.16 15.19 -4.33
C GLN A 187 11.45 14.64 -5.56
N ASN A 188 10.18 15.00 -5.73
CA ASN A 188 9.43 14.74 -6.96
C ASN A 188 9.33 16.03 -7.78
N GLN A 189 10.13 16.11 -8.84
CA GLN A 189 10.18 17.26 -9.75
C GLN A 189 9.80 16.79 -11.14
N ASN A 190 8.63 17.24 -11.63
CA ASN A 190 8.12 16.91 -12.97
C ASN A 190 8.10 15.39 -13.25
N GLY A 191 7.74 14.59 -12.25
CA GLY A 191 7.69 13.11 -12.34
C GLY A 191 9.05 12.42 -12.22
N THR A 192 10.16 13.16 -12.13
CA THR A 192 11.46 12.60 -11.77
C THR A 192 11.58 12.59 -10.26
N VAL A 193 11.67 11.38 -9.69
CA VAL A 193 11.77 11.19 -8.24
C VAL A 193 13.22 10.91 -7.85
N THR A 194 13.82 11.80 -7.07
CA THR A 194 15.17 11.68 -6.55
C THR A 194 15.13 11.44 -5.05
N LEU A 195 15.84 10.41 -4.58
CA LEU A 195 16.03 10.12 -3.16
C LEU A 195 17.41 10.62 -2.72
N ILE A 196 17.46 11.32 -1.59
CA ILE A 196 18.66 11.89 -0.97
C ILE A 196 18.84 11.21 0.40
N PRO A 197 19.76 10.24 0.53
CA PRO A 197 19.98 9.52 1.80
C PRO A 197 20.63 10.42 2.86
N HIS A 198 20.09 10.40 4.07
CA HIS A 198 20.76 10.94 5.27
C HIS A 198 21.16 9.81 6.23
N GLY A 199 20.37 8.74 6.25
CA GLY A 199 20.59 7.51 7.02
C GLY A 199 20.82 6.26 6.16
N GLU A 200 20.69 5.09 6.79
CA GLU A 200 20.90 3.79 6.13
C GLU A 200 19.80 3.47 5.10
N ILE A 201 20.12 3.54 3.80
CA ILE A 201 19.20 3.20 2.72
C ILE A 201 19.83 2.21 1.75
N TRP A 202 19.10 1.14 1.43
CA TRP A 202 19.51 0.15 0.45
C TRP A 202 18.68 0.30 -0.83
N PHE A 203 19.35 0.48 -1.95
CA PHE A 203 18.77 0.56 -3.27
C PHE A 203 19.13 -0.70 -4.06
N ASN A 204 18.13 -1.50 -4.43
CA ASN A 204 18.30 -2.79 -5.12
C ASN A 204 19.37 -3.69 -4.45
N GLY A 205 19.35 -3.75 -3.12
CA GLY A 205 20.27 -4.55 -2.32
C GLY A 205 21.65 -3.94 -2.05
N LYS A 206 21.94 -2.73 -2.56
CA LYS A 206 23.21 -2.03 -2.32
C LYS A 206 23.00 -0.81 -1.42
N LEU A 207 23.89 -0.61 -0.45
CA LEU A 207 23.85 0.59 0.39
C LEU A 207 24.10 1.83 -0.47
N ALA A 208 23.22 2.81 -0.36
CA ALA A 208 23.26 4.05 -1.12
C ALA A 208 23.66 5.22 -0.20
N SER A 209 24.74 5.90 -0.56
CA SER A 209 25.26 7.06 0.19
C SER A 209 25.11 8.38 -0.55
N ASN A 210 24.96 8.34 -1.89
CA ASN A 210 24.78 9.52 -2.73
C ASN A 210 23.32 9.61 -3.19
N PRO A 211 22.82 10.80 -3.55
CA PRO A 211 21.51 10.95 -4.17
C PRO A 211 21.34 10.09 -5.43
N PHE A 212 20.15 9.53 -5.64
CA PHE A 212 19.84 8.69 -6.81
C PHE A 212 18.40 8.87 -7.28
N ILE A 213 18.18 8.69 -8.58
CA ILE A 213 16.86 8.74 -9.21
C ILE A 213 16.20 7.37 -9.08
N LEU A 214 14.93 7.35 -8.69
CA LEU A 214 14.11 6.14 -8.63
C LEU A 214 13.59 5.78 -10.01
N GLN A 215 13.73 4.50 -10.35
CA GLN A 215 13.15 3.92 -11.55
C GLN A 215 12.03 2.98 -11.17
N HIS A 216 10.99 2.91 -12.01
CA HIS A 216 9.90 1.97 -11.81
C HIS A 216 10.42 0.54 -11.55
N GLY A 217 9.86 -0.10 -10.53
CA GLY A 217 10.26 -1.45 -10.09
C GLY A 217 11.47 -1.46 -9.15
N ALA A 218 12.08 -0.31 -8.84
CA ALA A 218 13.17 -0.26 -7.87
C ALA A 218 12.70 -0.72 -6.49
N VAL A 219 13.57 -1.48 -5.80
CA VAL A 219 13.37 -1.90 -4.42
C VAL A 219 14.21 -1.01 -3.51
N ILE A 220 13.55 -0.32 -2.59
CA ILE A 220 14.15 0.59 -1.63
C ILE A 220 13.91 0.01 -0.24
N ARG A 221 14.96 -0.13 0.55
CA ARG A 221 14.84 -0.49 1.96
C ARG A 221 15.39 0.64 2.81
N PHE A 222 14.52 1.21 3.63
CA PHE A 222 14.87 2.21 4.64
C PHE A 222 15.26 1.47 5.93
N GLY A 223 16.41 1.80 6.49
CA GLY A 223 17.00 1.08 7.62
C GLY A 223 17.12 -0.42 7.32
N ARG A 224 16.66 -1.24 8.26
CA ARG A 224 16.77 -2.71 8.15
C ARG A 224 15.47 -3.41 7.74
N ASN A 225 14.33 -2.83 8.11
CA ASN A 225 13.05 -3.56 8.08
C ASN A 225 11.99 -2.97 7.12
N SER A 226 12.18 -1.75 6.61
CA SER A 226 11.12 -1.06 5.88
C SER A 226 11.38 -1.13 4.38
N THR A 227 10.84 -2.16 3.71
CA THR A 227 11.11 -2.45 2.29
C THR A 227 9.92 -2.07 1.40
N TYR A 228 10.21 -1.33 0.33
CA TYR A 228 9.20 -0.81 -0.59
C TYR A 228 9.61 -1.01 -2.05
N CYS A 229 8.65 -1.32 -2.90
CA CYS A 229 8.75 -1.22 -4.34
C CYS A 229 8.30 0.19 -4.77
N TYR A 230 9.11 0.87 -5.57
CA TYR A 230 8.73 2.12 -6.22
C TYR A 230 8.01 1.84 -7.53
N CYS A 231 6.82 2.39 -7.69
CA CYS A 231 6.02 2.26 -8.90
C CYS A 231 5.72 3.64 -9.46
N ASP A 232 6.20 3.92 -10.68
CA ASP A 232 5.81 5.10 -11.46
C ASP A 232 4.83 4.66 -12.57
N PRO A 233 3.53 5.01 -12.48
CA PRO A 233 2.54 4.71 -13.52
C PRO A 233 2.86 5.34 -14.88
N GLN A 234 3.58 6.47 -14.93
CA GLN A 234 3.88 7.17 -16.18
C GLN A 234 5.05 6.55 -16.95
N SER A 235 6.00 5.91 -16.26
CA SER A 235 7.11 5.19 -16.89
C SER A 235 6.66 4.11 -17.88
N VAL A 236 5.56 3.42 -17.55
CA VAL A 236 4.92 2.40 -18.38
C VAL A 236 4.47 2.97 -19.72
N GLN A 237 3.88 4.18 -19.73
CA GLN A 237 3.40 4.82 -20.95
C GLN A 237 4.57 5.26 -21.85
N LYS A 238 5.66 5.75 -21.25
CA LYS A 238 6.88 6.14 -21.98
C LYS A 238 7.57 4.95 -22.66
N SER A 239 7.59 3.77 -22.01
CA SER A 239 8.18 2.56 -22.60
C SER A 239 7.44 2.05 -23.84
N LYS A 240 6.10 2.20 -23.89
CA LYS A 240 5.29 1.86 -25.07
C LYS A 240 5.60 2.76 -26.27
N LEU A 241 5.89 4.04 -26.03
CA LEU A 241 6.26 4.99 -27.09
C LEU A 241 7.66 4.71 -27.66
N ILE A 242 8.63 4.36 -26.82
CA ILE A 242 10.01 4.08 -27.26
C ILE A 242 10.11 2.77 -28.06
N SER A 243 9.22 1.80 -27.81
CA SER A 243 9.16 0.56 -28.61
C SER A 243 8.77 0.79 -30.09
N GLY A 244 8.23 1.97 -30.43
CA GLY A 244 7.88 2.38 -31.79
C GLY A 244 8.96 3.17 -32.55
N GLN A 245 10.08 3.53 -31.91
CA GLN A 245 11.16 4.28 -32.55
C GLN A 245 12.53 3.71 -32.17
N ARG A 246 12.95 2.65 -32.88
CA ARG A 246 14.36 2.27 -32.96
C ARG A 246 14.86 2.50 -34.38
N ASN A 247 15.38 3.70 -34.63
CA ASN A 247 16.48 3.94 -35.56
C ASN A 247 17.16 5.28 -35.22
N LEU A 248 18.51 5.25 -35.23
CA LEU A 248 19.49 6.36 -35.26
C LEU A 248 20.14 6.83 -33.93
N HIS A 249 21.34 6.26 -33.72
CA HIS A 249 22.66 6.85 -33.40
C HIS A 249 22.93 7.75 -32.16
N ASN A 250 23.84 7.21 -31.35
CA ASN A 250 25.05 7.75 -30.71
C ASN A 250 25.05 9.08 -29.93
N GLY A 251 25.46 8.95 -28.66
CA GLY A 251 26.41 9.88 -28.01
C GLY A 251 25.83 10.70 -26.86
N ASP A 252 25.72 10.09 -25.67
CA ASP A 252 26.13 10.69 -24.37
C ASP A 252 25.79 9.73 -23.22
N LYS A 253 26.83 9.29 -22.50
CA LYS A 253 26.75 8.20 -21.53
C LYS A 253 26.45 8.76 -20.13
N LEU A 254 25.16 9.01 -19.85
CA LEU A 254 24.68 9.10 -18.47
C LEU A 254 24.72 7.68 -17.89
N PHE A 255 25.27 7.49 -16.68
CA PHE A 255 25.28 6.19 -16.00
C PHE A 255 23.84 5.79 -15.62
N VAL A 256 23.13 5.19 -16.57
CA VAL A 256 21.90 4.46 -16.34
C VAL A 256 22.33 3.10 -15.79
N TYR A 257 21.99 2.82 -14.53
CA TYR A 257 21.99 1.44 -14.05
C TYR A 257 20.90 0.71 -14.83
N GLY A 258 21.29 0.15 -15.97
CA GLY A 258 20.43 -0.68 -16.80
C GLY A 258 19.96 -1.90 -16.02
N SER A 259 18.69 -2.24 -16.26
CA SER A 259 18.05 -3.56 -16.17
C SER A 259 18.79 -4.61 -15.33
N LEU A 260 18.17 -4.98 -14.20
CA LEU A 260 18.57 -6.13 -13.39
C LEU A 260 18.78 -7.39 -14.24
N PRO A 261 19.95 -8.05 -14.17
CA PRO A 261 20.00 -9.49 -14.29
C PRO A 261 19.42 -10.10 -13.01
N ILE A 262 18.47 -11.01 -13.16
CA ILE A 262 18.01 -11.89 -12.08
C ILE A 262 19.23 -12.69 -11.62
N LEU A 263 19.69 -12.49 -10.37
CA LEU A 263 20.70 -13.35 -9.77
C LEU A 263 20.03 -14.66 -9.34
N PRO A 264 20.51 -15.83 -9.80
CA PRO A 264 20.07 -17.10 -9.25
C PRO A 264 20.75 -17.33 -7.91
N MET A 265 20.00 -17.34 -6.81
CA MET A 265 20.48 -17.84 -5.52
C MET A 265 20.36 -19.36 -5.48
N ASN A 266 21.31 -20.06 -6.12
CA ASN A 266 21.49 -21.51 -5.97
C ASN A 266 22.89 -21.80 -5.42
N GLY A 267 22.96 -22.52 -4.29
CA GLY A 267 24.14 -23.31 -3.93
C GLY A 267 24.61 -23.17 -2.47
N ILE A 268 23.94 -23.84 -1.52
CA ILE A 268 24.66 -24.50 -0.42
C ILE A 268 24.21 -25.97 -0.41
N ASN A 269 25.21 -26.83 -0.55
CA ASN A 269 25.13 -28.28 -0.75
C ASN A 269 24.37 -29.01 0.36
N LYS A 270 23.44 -29.89 -0.04
CA LYS A 270 23.01 -31.04 0.76
C LYS A 270 23.99 -32.18 0.53
N MET A 271 24.60 -32.70 1.60
CA MET A 271 25.16 -34.05 1.63
C MET A 271 24.34 -34.93 2.58
N ASN A 272 23.77 -35.98 1.98
CA ASN A 272 23.55 -37.35 2.45
C ASN A 272 22.49 -37.67 3.54
N ASN A 273 21.41 -38.32 3.07
CA ASN A 273 20.83 -39.64 3.47
C ASN A 273 21.19 -40.17 4.87
N SER A 274 20.31 -40.67 5.75
CA SER A 274 18.99 -41.36 5.68
C SER A 274 18.63 -41.79 7.14
N PRO A 275 17.56 -42.57 7.44
CA PRO A 275 16.19 -42.65 6.92
C PRO A 275 15.10 -42.46 8.02
N SER A 276 13.87 -42.22 7.54
CA SER A 276 12.56 -42.69 8.02
C SER A 276 12.30 -42.90 9.52
N ASN A 277 11.36 -42.11 10.08
CA ASN A 277 10.36 -42.61 11.01
C ASN A 277 9.04 -41.88 10.79
N ALA A 278 8.09 -42.59 10.18
CA ALA A 278 6.69 -42.20 10.13
C ALA A 278 6.06 -42.46 11.50
N LEU A 279 5.46 -41.44 12.11
CA LEU A 279 4.54 -41.61 13.24
C LEU A 279 3.14 -41.20 12.78
N HIS A 280 2.37 -42.24 12.47
CA HIS A 280 0.92 -42.23 12.39
C HIS A 280 0.37 -42.05 13.81
N ILE A 281 -0.43 -41.02 14.08
CA ILE A 281 -1.27 -40.99 15.29
C ILE A 281 -2.71 -40.66 14.91
N GLN A 282 -3.57 -41.62 15.23
CA GLN A 282 -5.01 -41.67 15.03
C GLN A 282 -5.78 -40.61 15.81
N SER A 283 -6.93 -40.27 15.23
CA SER A 283 -8.06 -39.61 15.90
C SER A 283 -8.52 -40.38 17.13
N LYS A 284 -8.70 -39.71 18.28
CA LYS A 284 -9.51 -40.20 19.39
C LYS A 284 -10.68 -39.26 19.67
N LYS A 285 -11.87 -39.85 19.65
CA LYS A 285 -13.18 -39.26 19.98
C LYS A 285 -13.28 -38.93 21.47
N THR A 286 -13.95 -37.80 21.74
CA THR A 286 -14.88 -37.47 22.84
C THR A 286 -14.77 -38.23 24.16
N SER A 287 -14.58 -37.48 25.25
CA SER A 287 -15.21 -37.77 26.55
C SER A 287 -15.43 -36.46 27.30
N SER A 288 -16.67 -36.23 27.69
CA SER A 288 -17.21 -35.14 28.48
C SER A 288 -16.82 -35.25 29.95
N THR A 289 -16.39 -34.14 30.57
CA THR A 289 -16.73 -33.83 31.97
C THR A 289 -16.56 -32.34 32.25
N HIS A 290 -17.56 -31.75 32.90
CA HIS A 290 -17.58 -30.41 33.49
C HIS A 290 -16.53 -30.24 34.60
N VAL A 291 -16.15 -28.98 34.90
CA VAL A 291 -16.29 -28.29 36.22
C VAL A 291 -15.26 -27.13 36.39
N ILE A 292 -15.83 -25.91 36.53
CA ILE A 292 -15.51 -24.75 37.42
C ILE A 292 -14.33 -23.77 37.17
N GLU A 293 -14.77 -22.49 37.22
CA GLU A 293 -14.24 -21.14 37.50
C GLU A 293 -12.78 -20.80 37.89
N GLN A 294 -12.50 -19.52 37.61
CA GLN A 294 -11.57 -18.52 38.17
C GLN A 294 -10.41 -18.20 37.21
N GLY A 295 -10.20 -16.96 36.74
CA GLY A 295 -10.39 -15.66 37.36
C GLY A 295 -9.01 -15.03 37.55
N TYR A 296 -8.60 -14.12 36.65
CA TYR A 296 -7.77 -12.91 36.83
C TYR A 296 -7.47 -12.29 35.46
#